data_AF-A0A349EFZ1-F1
#
_entry.id   AF-A0A349EFZ1-F1
#
_cell.length_a   1.000
_cell.length_b   1.000
_cell.length_c   1.000
_cell.angle_alpha   90.00
_cell.angle_beta   90.00
_cell.angle_gamma   90.00
#
_symmetry.space_group_name_H-M   'P 1'
#
loop_
_entity.id
_entity.type
_entity.pdbx_description
1 polymer ?
#
loop_
_entity_poly.entity_id
_entity_poly.type
_entity_poly.pdbx_seq_one_letter_code
_entity_poly.pdbx_strand_id
1 'polypeptide(L)'
;MLITPAIVALQLIALCVNGALLLASGFAWQILRCWDIHSGSELQIQLERQTYLISTLLGFALGAELLSLLLFVHTTENLSSQFVGAMCATGVLNINAFGFPTLLLKITVFFLATLWLWLNRVDNQSYD
;
A
#
# COMPACT_ATOMS: atom_id res chain seq x y z
N MET A 1 -26.45 2.81 11.16
CA MET A 1 -26.51 2.21 9.81
C MET A 1 -25.20 1.47 9.57
N LEU A 2 -25.24 0.17 9.26
CA LEU A 2 -24.05 -0.71 9.25
C LEU A 2 -22.98 -0.33 8.21
N ILE A 3 -23.31 0.54 7.24
CA ILE A 3 -22.39 0.99 6.20
C ILE A 3 -22.39 2.52 6.23
N THR A 4 -21.39 3.11 6.89
CA THR A 4 -21.12 4.54 6.79
C THR A 4 -20.32 4.83 5.51
N PRO A 5 -20.48 6.01 4.87
CA PRO A 5 -19.74 6.36 3.67
C PRO A 5 -18.21 6.28 3.86
N ALA A 6 -17.73 6.54 5.08
CA ALA A 6 -16.32 6.41 5.43
C ALA A 6 -15.82 4.95 5.33
N ILE A 7 -16.61 3.97 5.76
CA ILE A 7 -16.24 2.55 5.66
C ILE A 7 -16.19 2.12 4.19
N VAL A 8 -17.13 2.58 3.35
CA VAL A 8 -17.11 2.30 1.91
C VAL A 8 -15.86 2.88 1.25
N ALA A 9 -15.52 4.13 1.57
CA ALA A 9 -14.30 4.77 1.07
C ALA A 9 -13.04 3.99 1.48
N LEU A 10 -12.95 3.53 2.73
CA LEU A 10 -11.83 2.70 3.20
C LEU A 10 -11.71 1.39 2.43
N GLN A 11 -12.82 0.70 2.17
CA GLN A 11 -12.84 -0.56 1.43
C GLN A 11 -12.44 -0.36 -0.03
N LEU A 12 -12.90 0.72 -0.69
CA LEU A 12 -12.50 1.05 -2.06
C LEU A 12 -11.01 1.35 -2.16
N ILE A 13 -10.47 2.17 -1.24
CA ILE A 13 -9.04 2.47 -1.21
C ILE A 13 -8.23 1.19 -0.98
N ALA A 14 -8.64 0.35 -0.03
CA ALA A 14 -7.98 -0.92 0.23
C ALA A 14 -7.99 -1.83 -1.00
N LEU A 15 -9.11 -1.91 -1.75
CA LEU A 15 -9.20 -2.68 -2.97
C LEU A 15 -8.23 -2.17 -4.05
N CYS A 16 -8.17 -0.85 -4.25
CA CYS A 16 -7.23 -0.24 -5.20
C CYS A 16 -5.76 -0.52 -4.82
N VAL A 17 -5.40 -0.35 -3.56
CA VAL A 17 -4.03 -0.59 -3.08
C VAL A 17 -3.65 -2.07 -3.21
N ASN A 18 -4.54 -2.99 -2.81
CA ASN A 18 -4.29 -4.43 -2.98
C ASN A 18 -4.19 -4.83 -4.45
N GLY A 19 -5.02 -4.26 -5.33
CA GLY A 19 -4.93 -4.47 -6.78
C GLY A 19 -3.59 -4.00 -7.35
N ALA A 20 -3.12 -2.82 -6.94
CA ALA A 20 -1.82 -2.30 -7.33
C ALA A 20 -0.65 -3.19 -6.85
N LEU A 21 -0.71 -3.67 -5.60
CA LEU A 21 0.28 -4.59 -5.04
C LEU A 21 0.29 -5.95 -5.75
N LEU A 22 -0.87 -6.49 -6.13
CA LEU A 22 -0.95 -7.75 -6.89
C LEU A 22 -0.29 -7.59 -8.27
N LEU A 23 -0.57 -6.51 -8.98
CA LEU A 23 0.09 -6.21 -10.26
C LEU A 23 1.61 -6.07 -10.09
N ALA A 24 2.06 -5.33 -9.07
CA ALA A 24 3.48 -5.18 -8.76
C ALA A 24 4.14 -6.52 -8.42
N SER A 25 3.47 -7.40 -7.69
CA SER A 25 3.98 -8.74 -7.34
C SER A 25 4.14 -9.64 -8.56
N GLY A 26 3.19 -9.60 -9.50
CA GLY A 26 3.27 -10.33 -10.75
C GLY A 26 4.45 -9.89 -11.61
N PHE A 27 4.69 -8.58 -11.66
CA PHE A 27 5.85 -8.04 -12.37
C PHE A 27 7.18 -8.32 -11.66
N ALA A 28 7.22 -8.22 -10.33
CA ALA A 28 8.40 -8.59 -9.54
C ALA A 28 8.82 -10.04 -9.80
N TRP A 29 7.84 -10.95 -9.94
CA TRP A 29 8.10 -12.33 -10.33
C TRP A 29 8.70 -12.46 -11.74
N GLN A 30 8.23 -11.65 -12.68
CA GLN A 30 8.74 -11.62 -14.05
C GLN A 30 10.20 -11.11 -14.09
N ILE A 31 10.52 -10.05 -13.33
CA ILE A 31 11.90 -9.59 -13.18
C ILE A 31 12.77 -10.71 -12.61
N LEU A 32 12.36 -11.36 -11.50
CA LEU A 32 13.15 -12.41 -10.86
C LEU A 32 13.49 -13.59 -11.80
N ARG A 33 12.63 -13.88 -12.77
CA ARG A 33 12.82 -14.98 -13.73
C ARG A 33 13.62 -14.61 -14.96
N CYS A 34 13.52 -13.37 -15.43
CA CYS A 34 14.01 -12.98 -16.76
C CYS A 34 15.17 -11.98 -16.72
N TRP A 35 15.57 -11.50 -15.54
CA TRP A 35 16.63 -10.51 -15.39
C TRP A 35 18.03 -11.12 -15.57
N ASP A 36 18.80 -10.59 -16.52
CA ASP A 36 20.22 -10.93 -16.73
C ASP A 36 21.05 -9.64 -16.86
N ILE A 37 21.90 -9.34 -15.87
CA ILE A 37 22.72 -8.13 -15.80
C ILE A 37 23.71 -8.00 -16.97
N HIS A 38 24.09 -9.10 -17.62
CA HIS A 38 25.08 -9.09 -18.68
C HIS A 38 24.47 -8.99 -20.09
N SER A 39 23.13 -8.93 -20.18
CA SER A 39 22.38 -9.01 -21.43
C SER A 39 21.66 -7.70 -21.75
N GLY A 40 22.18 -6.94 -22.73
CA GLY A 40 21.52 -5.75 -23.30
C GLY A 40 20.39 -6.07 -24.29
N SER A 41 19.64 -7.15 -24.08
CA SER A 41 18.60 -7.61 -25.02
C SER A 41 17.37 -6.68 -25.03
N GLU A 42 16.59 -6.67 -26.12
CA GLU A 42 15.37 -5.86 -26.23
C GLU A 42 14.36 -6.11 -25.11
N LEU A 43 14.36 -7.34 -24.55
CA LEU A 43 13.53 -7.72 -23.41
C LEU A 43 13.94 -6.96 -22.13
N GLN A 44 15.24 -6.72 -21.93
CA GLN A 44 15.75 -5.98 -20.76
C GLN A 44 15.28 -4.51 -20.80
N ILE A 45 15.37 -3.87 -21.96
CA ILE A 45 14.93 -2.48 -22.16
C ILE A 45 13.41 -2.34 -21.94
N GLN A 46 12.62 -3.36 -22.33
CA GLN A 46 11.19 -3.38 -22.05
C GLN A 46 10.89 -3.52 -20.54
N LEU A 47 11.65 -4.35 -19.83
CA LEU A 47 11.52 -4.52 -18.37
C LEU A 47 11.87 -3.23 -17.61
N GLU A 48 12.90 -2.49 -18.01
CA GLU A 48 13.24 -1.19 -17.41
C GLU A 48 12.09 -0.17 -17.56
N ARG A 49 11.52 -0.04 -18.78
CA ARG A 49 10.36 0.85 -19.01
C ARG A 49 9.15 0.46 -18.17
N GLN A 50 8.88 -0.84 -18.03
CA GLN A 50 7.78 -1.34 -17.22
C GLN A 50 8.01 -1.07 -15.72
N THR A 51 9.26 -1.15 -15.25
CA THR A 51 9.64 -0.81 -13.87
C THR A 51 9.33 0.66 -13.56
N TYR A 52 9.54 1.57 -14.50
CA TYR A 52 9.18 2.99 -14.34
C TYR A 52 7.66 3.18 -14.17
N LEU A 53 6.85 2.48 -14.97
CA LEU A 53 5.39 2.54 -14.88
C LEU A 53 4.88 1.96 -13.56
N ILE A 54 5.47 0.87 -13.08
CA ILE A 54 5.10 0.27 -11.80
C ILE A 54 5.54 1.13 -10.61
N SER A 55 6.68 1.81 -10.72
CA SER A 55 7.14 2.74 -9.69
C SER A 55 6.21 3.93 -9.53
N THR A 56 5.70 4.49 -10.63
CA THR A 56 4.69 5.55 -10.57
C THR A 56 3.37 5.04 -9.97
N LEU A 57 2.91 3.84 -10.35
CA LEU A 57 1.71 3.21 -9.80
C LEU A 57 1.84 2.93 -8.29
N LEU A 58 2.99 2.44 -7.83
CA LEU A 58 3.29 2.25 -6.40
C LEU A 58 3.35 3.58 -5.64
N GLY A 59 3.84 4.65 -6.27
CA GLY A 59 3.76 6.01 -5.73
C GLY A 59 2.31 6.47 -5.47
N PHE A 60 1.41 6.24 -6.42
CA PHE A 60 -0.02 6.51 -6.23
C PHE A 60 -0.64 5.61 -5.16
N ALA A 61 -0.30 4.32 -5.13
CA ALA A 61 -0.77 3.38 -4.11
C ALA A 61 -0.33 3.82 -2.70
N LEU A 62 0.88 4.36 -2.56
CA LEU A 62 1.39 4.89 -1.30
C LEU A 62 0.61 6.12 -0.83
N GLY A 63 0.30 7.04 -1.74
CA GLY A 63 -0.55 8.19 -1.43
C GLY A 63 -1.96 7.77 -1.01
N ALA A 64 -2.53 6.77 -1.68
CA ALA A 64 -3.82 6.19 -1.33
C ALA A 64 -3.77 5.48 0.04
N GLU A 65 -2.70 4.76 0.36
CA GLU A 65 -2.53 4.09 1.65
C GLU A 65 -2.39 5.09 2.80
N LEU A 66 -1.68 6.21 2.58
CA LEU A 66 -1.60 7.31 3.55
C LEU A 66 -2.99 7.91 3.83
N LEU A 67 -3.77 8.17 2.79
CA LEU A 67 -5.15 8.65 2.91
C LEU A 67 -6.03 7.63 3.64
N SER A 68 -5.85 6.34 3.34
CA SER A 68 -6.52 5.23 4.02
C SER A 68 -6.23 5.21 5.51
N LEU A 69 -4.96 5.39 5.92
CA LEU A 69 -4.54 5.45 7.31
C LEU A 69 -5.23 6.60 8.05
N LEU A 70 -5.22 7.81 7.47
CA LEU A 70 -5.86 8.99 8.06
C LEU A 70 -7.38 8.79 8.22
N LEU A 71 -8.04 8.31 7.16
CA LEU A 71 -9.48 8.00 7.19
C LEU A 71 -9.81 6.90 8.20
N PHE A 72 -8.94 5.90 8.37
CA PHE A 72 -9.14 4.81 9.30
C PHE A 72 -9.09 5.28 10.76
N VAL A 73 -8.12 6.14 11.10
CA VAL A 73 -8.04 6.75 12.44
C VAL A 73 -9.25 7.65 12.69
N HIS A 74 -9.64 8.49 11.72
CA HIS A 74 -10.83 9.33 11.86
C HIS A 74 -12.12 8.51 12.04
N THR A 75 -12.24 7.41 11.29
CA THR A 75 -13.40 6.52 11.38
C THR A 75 -13.46 5.82 12.74
N THR A 76 -12.33 5.31 13.24
CA THR A 76 -12.27 4.66 14.56
C THR A 76 -12.55 5.64 15.70
N GLU A 77 -12.10 6.89 15.59
CA GLU A 77 -12.45 7.94 16.56
C GLU A 77 -13.95 8.26 16.54
N ASN A 78 -14.57 8.46 15.38
CA ASN A 78 -16.01 8.71 15.29
C ASN A 78 -16.85 7.54 15.82
N LEU A 79 -16.39 6.31 15.61
CA LEU A 79 -17.06 5.11 16.13
C LEU A 79 -16.94 4.97 17.65
N SER A 80 -15.97 5.62 18.31
CA SER A 80 -15.77 5.50 19.76
C SER A 80 -17.01 5.91 20.56
N SER A 81 -17.65 7.01 20.15
CA SER A 81 -18.91 7.50 20.75
C SER A 81 -20.10 6.55 20.61
N GLN A 82 -20.04 5.57 19.70
CA GLN A 82 -21.13 4.63 19.43
C GLN A 82 -20.98 3.31 20.20
N PHE A 83 -19.79 3.03 20.77
CA PHE A 83 -19.52 1.81 21.53
C PHE A 83 -19.34 2.11 23.02
N VAL A 84 -20.10 1.42 23.87
CA VAL A 84 -20.00 1.55 25.33
C VAL A 84 -18.64 1.03 25.79
N GLY A 85 -17.84 1.90 26.42
CA GLY A 85 -16.49 1.57 26.92
C GLY A 85 -15.33 1.99 26.00
N ALA A 86 -15.61 2.55 24.81
CA ALA A 86 -14.58 3.15 23.96
C ALA A 86 -14.50 4.67 24.19
N MET A 87 -13.64 5.11 25.12
CA MET A 87 -13.41 6.54 25.35
C MET A 87 -12.66 7.23 24.19
N CYS A 88 -11.98 6.45 23.34
CA CYS A 88 -11.19 6.92 22.20
C CYS A 88 -11.07 5.81 21.14
N ALA A 89 -10.45 6.12 19.99
CA ALA A 89 -10.19 5.18 18.90
C ALA A 89 -9.54 3.85 19.32
N THR A 90 -8.66 3.84 20.34
CA THR A 90 -8.01 2.61 20.82
C THR A 90 -9.00 1.63 21.45
N GLY A 91 -10.05 2.15 22.10
CA GLY A 91 -11.14 1.34 22.61
C GLY A 91 -11.88 0.62 21.48
N VAL A 92 -12.14 1.30 20.36
CA VAL A 92 -12.78 0.71 19.18
C VAL A 92 -11.90 -0.35 18.52
N LEU A 93 -10.59 -0.09 18.43
CA LEU A 93 -9.63 -1.05 17.87
C LEU A 93 -9.52 -2.34 18.71
N ASN A 94 -9.78 -2.28 20.02
CA ASN A 94 -9.70 -3.42 20.91
C ASN A 94 -10.98 -4.28 20.92
N ILE A 95 -12.10 -3.77 20.43
CA ILE A 95 -13.37 -4.51 20.37
C ILE A 95 -13.27 -5.68 19.38
N ASN A 96 -12.50 -5.52 18.30
CA ASN A 96 -12.33 -6.54 17.28
C ASN A 96 -10.89 -7.02 17.24
N ALA A 97 -10.68 -8.34 17.19
CA ALA A 97 -9.36 -8.96 17.13
C ALA A 97 -8.53 -8.46 15.92
N PHE A 98 -9.18 -7.99 14.85
CA PHE A 98 -8.51 -7.46 13.66
C PHE A 98 -8.24 -5.95 13.69
N GLY A 99 -8.69 -5.19 14.70
CA GLY A 99 -8.51 -3.74 14.74
C GLY A 99 -7.03 -3.33 14.76
N PHE A 100 -6.30 -3.74 15.80
CA PHE A 100 -4.85 -3.50 15.91
C PHE A 100 -4.03 -4.15 14.79
N PRO A 101 -4.24 -5.43 14.41
CA PRO A 101 -3.53 -6.03 13.29
C PRO A 101 -3.69 -5.26 11.98
N THR A 102 -4.90 -4.76 11.68
CA THR A 102 -5.14 -3.99 10.45
C THR A 102 -4.35 -2.68 10.47
N LEU A 103 -4.36 -1.96 11.59
CA LEU A 103 -3.60 -0.71 11.73
C LEU A 103 -2.09 -0.95 11.55
N LEU A 104 -1.55 -1.99 12.18
CA LEU A 104 -0.14 -2.32 12.09
C LEU A 104 0.25 -2.75 10.68
N LEU A 105 -0.61 -3.51 9.99
CA LEU A 105 -0.41 -3.92 8.61
C LEU A 105 -0.36 -2.71 7.67
N LYS A 106 -1.29 -1.76 7.79
CA LYS A 106 -1.30 -0.52 6.99
C LYS A 106 -0.02 0.29 7.17
N ILE A 107 0.43 0.46 8.41
CA ILE A 107 1.69 1.15 8.73
C ILE A 107 2.87 0.43 8.09
N THR A 108 2.94 -0.90 8.23
CA THR A 108 4.03 -1.71 7.71
C THR A 108 4.10 -1.65 6.18
N VAL A 109 2.95 -1.76 5.50
CA VAL A 109 2.85 -1.64 4.04
C VAL A 109 3.28 -0.26 3.56
N PHE A 110 2.88 0.81 4.26
CA PHE A 110 3.30 2.17 3.94
C PHE A 110 4.83 2.33 4.00
N PHE A 111 5.48 1.82 5.05
CA PHE A 111 6.95 1.88 5.18
C PHE A 111 7.67 1.01 4.14
N LEU A 112 7.17 -0.21 3.88
CA LEU A 112 7.72 -1.09 2.85
C LEU A 112 7.64 -0.46 1.46
N ALA A 113 6.48 0.12 1.11
CA ALA A 113 6.29 0.80 -0.17
C ALA A 113 7.19 2.05 -0.28
N THR A 114 7.35 2.81 0.80
CA THR A 114 8.28 3.96 0.85
C THR A 114 9.72 3.51 0.61
N LEU A 115 10.16 2.47 1.33
CA LEU A 115 11.51 1.92 1.22
C LEU A 115 11.79 1.41 -0.21
N TRP A 116 10.82 0.71 -0.80
CA TRP A 116 10.94 0.20 -2.17
C TRP A 116 11.07 1.34 -3.19
N LEU A 117 10.22 2.38 -3.09
CA LEU A 117 10.32 3.54 -3.99
C LEU A 117 11.65 4.28 -3.83
N TRP A 118 12.16 4.36 -2.59
CA TRP A 118 13.47 4.95 -2.33
C TRP A 118 14.60 4.14 -2.98
N LEU A 119 14.60 2.83 -2.80
CA LEU A 119 15.57 1.93 -3.44
C LEU A 119 15.51 2.04 -4.96
N ASN A 120 14.30 1.97 -5.55
CA ASN A 120 14.10 2.13 -6.98
C ASN A 120 14.61 3.48 -7.50
N ARG A 121 14.46 4.56 -6.70
CA ARG A 121 15.00 5.88 -7.07
C ARG A 121 16.52 5.91 -7.04
N VAL A 122 17.16 5.21 -6.11
CA VAL A 122 18.62 5.11 -6.01
C VAL A 122 19.19 4.27 -7.16
N ASP A 123 18.55 3.14 -7.46
CA ASP A 123 18.91 2.26 -8.56
C ASP A 123 18.81 2.97 -9.92
N ASN A 124 17.77 3.77 -10.12
CA ASN A 124 17.60 4.56 -11.34
C ASN A 124 18.56 5.78 -11.43
N GLN A 125 19.35 6.06 -10.38
CA GLN A 125 20.35 7.13 -10.33
C GLN A 125 21.78 6.61 -10.47
N SER A 126 22.04 5.30 -10.31
CA SER A 126 23.33 4.76 -10.68
C SER A 126 23.52 4.94 -12.18
N TYR A 127 24.54 5.73 -12.53
CA TYR A 127 25.02 5.83 -13.90
C TYR A 127 25.60 4.47 -14.31
N ASP A 128 25.14 3.94 -15.44
CA ASP A 128 25.91 2.99 -16.25
C ASP A 128 27.17 3.66 -16.82
#